data_AF-F5RQK4-F1
#
_entry.id   AF-F5RQK4-F1
#
_cell.length_a   1.000
_cell.length_b   1.000
_cell.length_c   1.000
_cell.angle_alpha   90.00
_cell.angle_beta   90.00
_cell.angle_gamma   90.00
#
_symmetry.space_group_name_H-M   'P 1'
#
loop_
_entity.id
_entity.type
_entity.pdbx_description
1 polymer ?
#
loop_
_entity_poly.entity_id
_entity_poly.type
_entity_poly.pdbx_seq_one_letter_code
_entity_poly.pdbx_strand_id
1 'polypeptide(L)'
;MNHEKRRFGITDVLLLVLNLIFFVGIQTVFAPCEARPDGSWMTCHWAGQALIGIAAVLVVIALMHLVVPRAQIKLGLALAMLPLSVFALVLPDHLIDLCMMETMHCHTVMQPAVTALSLLNIMLVLADIYVYRRGENG
;
A
#
# COMPACT_ATOMS: atom_id res chain seq x y z
N MET A 1 14.28 -8.09 -34.18
CA MET A 1 14.45 -7.60 -32.80
C MET A 1 13.25 -6.72 -32.49
N ASN A 2 12.22 -7.32 -31.89
CA ASN A 2 10.94 -6.64 -31.64
C ASN A 2 11.14 -5.56 -30.57
N HIS A 3 11.04 -4.30 -30.98
CA HIS A 3 10.74 -3.19 -30.09
C HIS A 3 9.31 -3.39 -29.57
N GLU A 4 9.17 -4.21 -28.54
CA GLU A 4 7.95 -4.31 -27.77
C GLU A 4 7.75 -2.95 -27.10
N LYS A 5 6.89 -2.14 -27.70
CA LYS A 5 6.53 -0.80 -27.24
C LYS A 5 5.73 -0.99 -25.95
N ARG A 6 6.44 -1.21 -24.84
CA ARG A 6 5.94 -1.36 -23.48
C ARG A 6 5.16 -0.08 -23.15
N ARG A 7 3.86 -0.06 -23.44
CA ARG A 7 2.95 1.02 -23.02
C ARG A 7 2.82 0.90 -21.51
N PHE A 8 3.80 1.45 -20.80
CA PHE A 8 3.63 1.76 -19.40
C PHE A 8 2.49 2.76 -19.29
N GLY A 9 1.38 2.30 -18.70
CA GLY A 9 0.33 3.20 -18.29
C GLY A 9 0.89 4.13 -17.22
N ILE A 10 0.53 5.40 -17.31
CA ILE A 10 0.87 6.38 -16.27
C ILE A 10 0.37 5.87 -14.91
N THR A 11 -0.78 5.19 -14.88
CA THR A 11 -1.35 4.53 -13.70
C THR A 11 -0.46 3.44 -13.10
N ASP A 12 0.20 2.61 -13.93
CA ASP A 12 1.11 1.56 -13.46
C ASP A 12 2.30 2.16 -12.70
N VAL A 13 2.88 3.23 -13.24
CA VAL A 13 4.03 3.92 -12.63
C VAL A 13 3.60 4.61 -11.33
N LEU A 14 2.44 5.28 -11.32
CA LEU A 14 1.91 5.91 -10.12
C LEU A 14 1.64 4.88 -9.01
N LEU A 15 1.05 3.73 -9.34
CA LEU A 15 0.82 2.65 -8.39
C LEU A 15 2.14 2.15 -7.81
N LEU A 16 3.16 1.91 -8.63
CA LEU A 16 4.45 1.46 -8.13
C LEU A 16 5.09 2.51 -7.19
N VAL A 17 5.13 3.77 -7.61
CA VAL A 17 5.74 4.85 -6.83
C VAL A 17 5.02 5.01 -5.50
N LEU A 18 3.68 5.01 -5.48
CA LEU A 18 2.91 5.14 -4.25
C LEU A 18 3.18 3.99 -3.28
N ASN A 19 3.18 2.74 -3.77
CA ASN A 19 3.41 1.58 -2.90
C ASN A 19 4.87 1.51 -2.41
N LEU A 20 5.84 1.99 -3.19
CA LEU A 20 7.21 2.16 -2.72
C LEU A 20 7.32 3.23 -1.63
N ILE A 21 6.63 4.37 -1.80
CA ILE A 21 6.57 5.41 -0.76
C ILE A 21 5.95 4.84 0.51
N PHE A 22 4.89 4.03 0.40
CA PHE A 22 4.29 3.38 1.56
C PHE A 22 5.30 2.43 2.24
N PHE A 23 5.93 1.53 1.48
CA PHE A 23 6.88 0.56 2.02
C PHE A 23 8.11 1.20 2.67
N VAL A 24 8.70 2.24 2.07
CA VAL A 24 9.84 2.93 2.65
C VAL A 24 9.39 3.81 3.82
N GLY A 25 8.26 4.49 3.68
CA GLY A 25 7.75 5.42 4.68
C GLY A 25 7.40 4.75 6.00
N ILE A 26 6.80 3.55 5.99
CA ILE A 26 6.47 2.80 7.21
C ILE A 26 7.71 2.32 7.97
N GLN A 27 8.85 2.21 7.28
CA GLN A 27 10.12 1.83 7.90
C GLN A 27 10.93 3.03 8.39
N THR A 28 10.57 4.25 7.98
CA THR A 28 11.41 5.45 8.18
C THR A 28 10.66 6.60 8.82
N VAL A 29 9.69 7.19 8.11
CA VAL A 29 9.04 8.45 8.48
C VAL A 29 7.89 8.25 9.46
N PHE A 30 7.15 7.16 9.30
CA PHE A 30 5.96 6.87 10.10
C PHE A 30 6.06 5.49 10.75
N ALA A 31 7.27 5.17 11.19
CA ALA A 31 7.58 3.95 11.92
C ALA A 31 6.81 3.86 13.25
N PRO A 32 6.52 2.64 13.74
CA PRO A 32 5.91 2.47 15.05
C PRO A 32 6.83 2.97 16.17
N CYS A 33 6.28 3.12 17.38
CA CYS A 33 7.04 3.53 18.56
C CYS A 33 8.25 2.60 18.80
N GLU A 34 9.34 3.18 19.29
CA GLU A 34 10.56 2.46 19.65
C GLU A 34 10.32 1.42 20.75
N ALA A 35 11.26 0.48 20.88
CA ALA A 35 11.25 -0.48 21.98
C ALA A 35 11.26 0.26 23.32
N ARG A 36 10.58 -0.29 24.32
CA ARG A 36 10.67 0.24 25.67
C ARG A 36 12.12 0.16 26.17
N PRO A 37 12.52 1.02 27.12
CA PRO A 37 13.85 0.94 27.73
C PRO A 37 14.15 -0.42 28.37
N ASP A 38 13.09 -1.17 28.74
CA ASP A 38 13.19 -2.54 29.26
C ASP A 38 13.43 -3.62 28.18
N GLY A 39 13.55 -3.22 26.91
CA GLY A 39 13.72 -4.12 25.76
C GLY A 39 12.45 -4.83 25.29
N SER A 40 11.30 -4.53 25.90
CA SER A 40 9.99 -5.08 25.49
C SER A 40 9.35 -4.26 24.36
N TRP A 41 8.58 -4.94 23.51
CA TRP A 41 7.86 -4.32 22.40
C TRP A 41 6.41 -3.99 22.78
N MET A 42 5.92 -2.85 22.27
CA MET A 42 4.51 -2.46 22.38
C MET A 42 3.69 -3.14 21.28
N THR A 43 2.37 -3.20 21.44
CA THR A 43 1.44 -3.75 20.43
C THR A 43 1.55 -3.04 19.07
N CYS A 44 1.79 -1.72 19.08
CA CYS A 44 1.99 -0.93 17.87
C CYS A 44 3.17 -1.41 17.01
N HIS A 45 4.16 -2.09 17.60
CA HIS A 45 5.25 -2.68 16.84
C HIS A 45 4.72 -3.76 15.87
N TRP A 46 3.83 -4.63 16.36
CA TRP A 46 3.22 -5.69 15.55
C TRP A 46 2.28 -5.13 14.48
N ALA A 47 1.59 -4.02 14.77
CA ALA A 47 0.84 -3.27 13.75
C ALA A 47 1.77 -2.77 12.63
N GLY A 48 2.90 -2.16 12.99
CA GLY A 48 3.91 -1.72 12.04
C GLY A 48 4.48 -2.86 11.21
N GLN A 49 4.81 -4.00 11.82
CA GLN A 49 5.30 -5.19 11.11
C GLN A 49 4.28 -5.74 10.11
N ALA A 50 2.99 -5.80 10.49
CA ALA A 50 1.92 -6.21 9.59
C ALA A 50 1.79 -5.24 8.39
N LEU A 51 1.86 -3.93 8.64
CA LEU A 51 1.80 -2.91 7.59
C LEU A 51 3.01 -2.96 6.65
N ILE A 52 4.22 -3.20 7.18
CA ILE A 52 5.42 -3.45 6.35
C ILE A 52 5.19 -4.65 5.43
N GLY A 53 4.64 -5.74 5.96
CA GLY A 53 4.30 -6.93 5.19
C GLY A 53 3.30 -6.63 4.06
N ILE A 54 2.22 -5.90 4.36
CA ILE A 54 1.23 -5.52 3.35
C ILE A 54 1.84 -4.61 2.29
N ALA A 55 2.60 -3.60 2.69
CA ALA A 55 3.26 -2.68 1.77
C ALA A 55 4.25 -3.42 0.85
N ALA A 56 4.99 -4.41 1.38
CA ALA A 56 5.88 -5.25 0.57
C ALA A 56 5.09 -6.03 -0.50
N VAL A 57 3.98 -6.67 -0.12
CA VAL A 57 3.13 -7.42 -1.07
C VAL A 57 2.52 -6.48 -2.11
N LEU A 58 2.07 -5.28 -1.71
CA LEU A 58 1.56 -4.29 -2.65
C LEU A 58 2.63 -3.83 -3.66
N VAL A 59 3.88 -3.64 -3.23
CA VAL A 59 5.00 -3.33 -4.15
C VAL A 59 5.22 -4.47 -5.14
N VAL A 60 5.20 -5.72 -4.69
CA VAL A 60 5.33 -6.89 -5.59
C VAL A 60 4.19 -6.93 -6.60
N ILE A 61 2.94 -6.73 -6.16
CA ILE A 61 1.80 -6.70 -7.07
C ILE A 61 1.91 -5.53 -8.05
N ALA A 62 2.31 -4.33 -7.61
CA ALA A 62 2.51 -3.18 -8.48
C ALA A 62 3.62 -3.42 -9.51
N LEU A 63 4.73 -4.08 -9.13
CA LEU A 63 5.78 -4.50 -10.06
C LEU A 63 5.25 -5.50 -11.09
N MET A 64 4.45 -6.48 -10.68
CA MET A 64 3.83 -7.42 -11.61
C MET A 64 2.83 -6.71 -12.54
N HIS A 65 2.05 -5.76 -12.02
CA HIS A 65 1.10 -4.96 -12.81
C HIS A 65 1.82 -4.14 -13.89
N LEU A 66 3.00 -3.62 -13.54
CA LEU A 66 3.91 -2.88 -14.41
C LEU A 66 4.51 -3.79 -15.50
N VAL A 67 4.98 -4.99 -15.14
CA VAL A 67 5.65 -5.90 -16.09
C VAL A 67 4.68 -6.64 -17.01
N VAL A 68 3.48 -6.99 -16.54
CA VAL A 68 2.56 -7.84 -17.28
C VAL A 68 1.71 -7.02 -18.26
N PRO A 69 1.80 -7.26 -19.58
CA PRO A 69 0.99 -6.53 -20.57
C PRO A 69 -0.43 -7.10 -20.73
N ARG A 70 -0.72 -8.28 -20.15
CA ARG A 70 -2.00 -8.98 -20.33
C ARG A 70 -3.12 -8.32 -19.53
N ALA A 71 -4.12 -7.85 -20.27
CA ALA A 71 -5.40 -7.33 -19.84
C ALA A 71 -6.00 -7.95 -18.58
N GLN A 72 -6.35 -9.23 -18.69
CA GLN A 72 -7.07 -9.97 -17.66
C GLN A 72 -6.23 -10.13 -16.39
N ILE A 73 -4.90 -10.22 -16.55
CA ILE A 73 -3.99 -10.34 -15.41
C ILE A 73 -3.91 -9.00 -14.67
N LYS A 74 -3.81 -7.86 -15.37
CA LYS A 74 -3.83 -6.53 -14.74
C LYS A 74 -5.08 -6.32 -13.91
N LEU A 75 -6.26 -6.62 -14.46
CA LEU A 75 -7.51 -6.51 -13.73
C LEU A 75 -7.52 -7.39 -12.46
N GLY A 76 -7.02 -8.63 -12.55
CA GLY A 76 -6.90 -9.53 -11.40
C GLY A 76 -5.95 -8.98 -10.31
N LEU A 77 -4.83 -8.40 -10.71
CA LEU A 77 -3.88 -7.77 -9.80
C LEU A 77 -4.46 -6.52 -9.12
N ALA A 78 -5.13 -5.66 -9.89
CA ALA A 78 -5.83 -4.49 -9.35
C ALA A 78 -6.90 -4.91 -8.32
N LEU A 79 -7.67 -5.96 -8.63
CA LEU A 79 -8.64 -6.54 -7.69
C LEU A 79 -7.97 -7.14 -6.43
N ALA A 80 -6.76 -7.66 -6.52
CA ALA A 80 -5.99 -8.13 -5.36
C ALA A 80 -5.44 -6.99 -4.49
N MET A 81 -5.10 -5.84 -5.09
CA MET A 81 -4.62 -4.66 -4.34
C MET A 81 -5.72 -4.00 -3.48
N LEU A 82 -6.99 -4.07 -3.92
CA LEU A 82 -8.13 -3.51 -3.17
C LEU A 82 -8.25 -4.06 -1.74
N PRO A 83 -8.40 -5.39 -1.51
CA PRO A 83 -8.52 -5.92 -0.16
C PRO A 83 -7.27 -5.63 0.66
N LEU A 84 -6.05 -5.71 0.09
CA LEU A 84 -4.83 -5.36 0.82
C LEU A 84 -4.84 -3.90 1.31
N SER A 85 -5.31 -2.98 0.48
CA SER A 85 -5.42 -1.56 0.85
C SER A 85 -6.48 -1.32 1.91
N VAL A 86 -7.60 -2.05 1.85
CA VAL A 86 -8.63 -2.02 2.90
C VAL A 86 -8.08 -2.59 4.21
N PHE A 87 -7.34 -3.70 4.16
CA PHE A 87 -6.68 -4.27 5.33
C PHE A 87 -5.68 -3.29 5.94
N ALA A 88 -4.86 -2.61 5.14
CA ALA A 88 -3.94 -1.59 5.62
C ALA A 88 -4.66 -0.43 6.32
N LEU A 89 -5.87 -0.08 5.89
CA LEU A 89 -6.69 0.98 6.49
C LEU A 89 -7.31 0.55 7.83
N VAL A 90 -7.80 -0.69 7.94
CA VAL A 90 -8.48 -1.21 9.14
C VAL A 90 -7.48 -1.72 10.20
N LEU A 91 -6.26 -2.08 9.80
CA LEU A 91 -5.23 -2.57 10.71
C LEU A 91 -4.95 -1.64 11.90
N PRO A 92 -4.61 -0.36 11.69
CA PRO A 92 -4.41 0.54 12.81
C PRO A 92 -5.74 0.79 13.53
N ASP A 93 -5.74 0.64 14.85
CA ASP A 93 -6.80 1.02 15.79
C ASP A 93 -8.01 0.07 15.86
N HIS A 94 -8.33 -0.67 14.79
CA HIS A 94 -9.43 -1.64 14.82
C HIS A 94 -8.99 -3.10 14.94
N LEU A 95 -7.92 -3.50 14.24
CA LEU A 95 -7.45 -4.89 14.22
C LEU A 95 -6.31 -5.12 15.22
N ILE A 96 -5.42 -4.15 15.36
CA ILE A 96 -4.33 -4.17 16.33
C ILE A 96 -4.36 -2.87 17.11
N ASP A 97 -4.47 -3.01 18.43
CA ASP A 97 -4.49 -1.87 19.35
C ASP A 97 -3.17 -1.08 19.27
N LEU A 98 -3.30 0.22 19.06
CA LEU A 98 -2.19 1.17 19.15
C LEU A 98 -1.88 1.49 20.63
N CYS A 99 -0.89 2.36 20.85
CA CYS A 99 -0.59 2.81 22.20
C CYS A 99 -1.78 3.54 22.84
N MET A 100 -1.92 3.40 24.15
CA MET A 100 -3.03 3.98 24.94
C MET A 100 -3.17 5.51 24.80
N MET A 101 -2.06 6.23 24.59
CA MET A 101 -2.08 7.70 24.51
C MET A 101 -2.13 8.18 23.06
N GLU A 102 -3.11 9.02 22.75
CA GLU A 102 -3.33 9.59 21.41
C GLU A 102 -2.23 10.57 20.97
N THR A 103 -1.44 11.11 21.89
CA THR A 103 -0.30 11.99 21.58
C THR A 103 0.96 11.23 21.14
N MET A 104 0.91 9.90 21.11
CA MET A 104 2.04 9.08 20.68
C MET A 104 2.20 9.10 19.16
N HIS A 105 3.43 8.90 18.70
CA HIS A 105 3.78 8.92 17.29
C HIS A 105 2.94 7.95 16.43
N CYS A 106 2.50 6.82 17.00
CA CYS A 106 1.63 5.86 16.32
C CYS A 106 0.27 6.46 15.92
N HIS A 107 -0.32 7.30 16.76
CA HIS A 107 -1.62 7.94 16.51
C HIS A 107 -1.46 9.23 15.70
N THR A 108 -0.44 10.03 16.01
CA THR A 108 -0.28 11.35 15.37
C THR A 108 0.34 11.28 13.98
N VAL A 109 1.09 10.22 13.66
CA VAL A 109 1.83 10.10 12.39
C VAL A 109 1.50 8.80 11.65
N MET A 110 1.69 7.64 12.28
CA MET A 110 1.54 6.36 11.59
C MET A 110 0.11 6.12 11.09
N GLN A 111 -0.88 6.23 11.98
CA GLN A 111 -2.28 6.05 11.61
C GLN A 111 -2.74 6.98 10.47
N PRO A 112 -2.61 8.33 10.57
CA PRO A 112 -3.08 9.20 9.50
C PRO A 112 -2.31 9.01 8.19
N ALA A 113 -1.00 8.74 8.24
CA ALA A 113 -0.20 8.48 7.04
C ALA A 113 -0.65 7.20 6.33
N VAL A 114 -0.84 6.11 7.07
CA VAL A 114 -1.29 4.82 6.54
C VAL A 114 -2.70 4.93 5.98
N THR A 115 -3.61 5.60 6.68
CA THR A 115 -4.97 5.85 6.19
C THR A 115 -4.95 6.66 4.89
N ALA A 116 -4.17 7.74 4.83
CA ALA A 116 -4.07 8.57 3.63
C ALA A 116 -3.50 7.79 2.44
N LEU A 117 -2.39 7.05 2.64
CA LEU A 117 -1.78 6.24 1.60
C LEU A 117 -2.69 5.12 1.12
N SER A 118 -3.41 4.46 2.03
CA SER A 118 -4.36 3.39 1.69
C SER A 118 -5.53 3.92 0.86
N LEU A 119 -6.09 5.08 1.24
CA LEU A 119 -7.15 5.74 0.47
C LEU A 119 -6.66 6.17 -0.93
N LEU A 120 -5.46 6.75 -1.01
CA LEU A 120 -4.85 7.11 -2.30
C LEU A 120 -4.63 5.87 -3.18
N ASN A 121 -4.19 4.76 -2.60
CA ASN A 121 -3.96 3.52 -3.33
C ASN A 121 -5.28 2.96 -3.87
N ILE A 122 -6.35 2.97 -3.07
CA ILE A 122 -7.70 2.56 -3.52
C ILE A 122 -8.16 3.44 -4.69
N MET A 123 -8.02 4.76 -4.59
CA MET A 123 -8.41 5.68 -5.66
C MET A 123 -7.63 5.42 -6.96
N LEU A 124 -6.33 5.17 -6.86
CA LEU A 124 -5.49 4.83 -8.01
C LEU A 124 -5.85 3.48 -8.63
N VAL A 125 -6.12 2.47 -7.83
CA VAL A 125 -6.57 1.15 -8.30
C VAL A 125 -7.92 1.27 -9.01
N LEU A 126 -8.87 2.06 -8.48
CA LEU A 126 -10.15 2.31 -9.14
C LEU A 126 -9.98 3.09 -10.44
N ALA A 127 -9.10 4.09 -10.47
CA ALA A 127 -8.79 4.84 -11.68
C ALA A 127 -8.15 3.94 -12.74
N ASP A 128 -7.24 3.05 -12.34
CA ASP A 128 -6.63 2.07 -13.25
C ASP A 128 -7.68 1.14 -13.84
N ILE A 129 -8.57 0.57 -13.03
CA ILE A 129 -9.69 -0.27 -13.49
C ILE A 129 -10.61 0.52 -14.43
N TYR A 130 -10.90 1.79 -14.14
CA TYR A 130 -11.75 2.63 -14.99
C TYR A 130 -11.12 2.93 -16.35
N VAL A 131 -9.83 3.30 -16.38
CA VAL A 131 -9.06 3.52 -17.61
C VAL A 131 -8.99 2.23 -18.42
N TYR A 132 -8.76 1.11 -17.74
CA TYR A 132 -8.70 -0.21 -18.35
C TYR A 132 -10.02 -0.58 -19.02
N ARG A 133 -11.15 -0.45 -18.31
CA ARG A 133 -12.50 -0.71 -18.87
C ARG A 133 -12.87 0.22 -20.02
N ARG A 134 -12.46 1.49 -19.96
CA ARG A 134 -12.69 2.46 -21.05
C ARG A 134 -11.88 2.11 -22.30
N GLY A 135 -10.69 1.52 -22.13
CA GLY A 135 -9.85 1.05 -23.25
C GLY A 135 -10.37 -0.21 -23.94
N GLU A 136 -11.15 -1.06 -23.26
CA GLU A 136 -11.80 -2.23 -23.87
C GLU A 136 -13.10 -1.88 -24.65
N ASN A 137 -13.74 -0.75 -24.32
CA ASN A 137 -15.02 -0.33 -24.90
C ASN A 137 -14.89 0.63 -26.11
N GLY A 138 -13.68 0.88 -26.62
CA GLY A 138 -13.42 1.76 -27.77
C GLY A 138 -12.57 1.08 -28.82
#